data_AF-A0A8C6YXF9-F1
#
_entry.id   AF-A0A8C6YXF9-F1
#
_cell.length_a   1.000
_cell.length_b   1.000
_cell.length_c   1.000
_cell.angle_alpha   90.00
_cell.angle_beta   90.00
_cell.angle_gamma   90.00
#
_symmetry.space_group_name_H-M   'P 1'
#
loop_
_entity.id
_entity.type
_entity.pdbx_description
1 polymer ?
#
loop_
_entity_poly.entity_id
_entity_poly.type
_entity_poly.pdbx_seq_one_letter_code
_entity_poly.pdbx_strand_id
1 'polypeptide(L)'
;MAFHRHAGPGSYTVGTMSERFDCHYCRDPLQGKKYVQKEGRHCCVKCFEKFCANTCIECKKPIGADSKELHFKNRYWHDNCFRCVKCYTSLVNEPFMLRENNKVWCSNCTATEDAPRCKGCFKPIIAGDQNVEYKKMVWHKDCFTCSQCNKVIGSGSFFPKGDDFYCVSCHEQKFAKTCAKCKNVSPSDLQRQLAFKLLTLTIRAVRS
;
A
#
# COMPACT_ATOMS: atom_id res chain seq x y z
N MET A 1 -57.16 -38.55 -42.74
CA MET A 1 -58.15 -39.57 -42.33
C MET A 1 -57.43 -40.72 -41.66
N ALA A 2 -58.20 -41.52 -40.91
CA ALA A 2 -57.91 -42.83 -40.34
C ALA A 2 -57.33 -42.87 -38.90
N PHE A 3 -58.18 -43.39 -38.02
CA PHE A 3 -57.84 -44.00 -36.75
C PHE A 3 -57.11 -45.32 -36.98
N HIS A 4 -56.12 -45.64 -36.15
CA HIS A 4 -55.83 -47.04 -35.81
C HIS A 4 -55.55 -47.16 -34.31
N ARG A 5 -56.36 -48.00 -33.63
CA ARG A 5 -56.02 -48.58 -32.33
C ARG A 5 -55.15 -49.80 -32.57
N HIS A 6 -54.08 -49.91 -31.78
CA HIS A 6 -53.48 -51.20 -31.44
C HIS A 6 -53.38 -51.31 -29.92
N ALA A 7 -53.88 -52.42 -29.40
CA ALA A 7 -53.61 -52.90 -28.04
C ALA A 7 -52.64 -54.09 -28.15
N GLY A 8 -51.58 -54.09 -27.38
CA GLY A 8 -50.57 -55.15 -27.29
C GLY A 8 -49.50 -54.80 -26.24
N PRO A 9 -48.86 -55.80 -25.61
CA PRO A 9 -48.63 -55.82 -24.16
C PRO A 9 -47.31 -55.15 -23.71
N GLY A 10 -47.34 -54.63 -22.49
CA GLY A 10 -46.21 -54.64 -21.56
C GLY A 10 -44.86 -54.10 -22.05
N SER A 11 -44.56 -52.87 -21.67
CA SER A 11 -43.35 -52.63 -20.87
C SER A 11 -43.56 -51.37 -20.04
N TYR A 12 -44.08 -51.55 -18.83
CA TYR A 12 -43.84 -50.54 -17.81
C TYR A 12 -42.33 -50.52 -17.59
N THR A 13 -41.63 -49.52 -18.10
CA THR A 13 -40.29 -49.21 -17.62
C THR A 13 -40.46 -48.48 -16.31
N VAL A 14 -40.46 -49.22 -15.20
CA VAL A 14 -40.18 -48.64 -13.88
C VAL A 14 -38.73 -48.20 -13.90
N GLY A 15 -38.49 -46.99 -14.38
CA GLY A 15 -37.18 -46.38 -14.38
C GLY A 15 -36.79 -46.00 -12.96
N THR A 16 -35.92 -46.79 -12.33
CA THR A 16 -35.19 -46.36 -11.13
C THR A 16 -33.70 -46.53 -11.36
N MET A 17 -33.17 -45.78 -12.34
CA MET A 17 -31.74 -45.51 -12.39
C MET A 17 -31.58 -44.00 -12.28
N SER A 18 -31.73 -43.50 -11.06
CA SER A 18 -31.13 -42.22 -10.70
C SER A 18 -29.66 -42.36 -11.07
N GLU A 19 -29.19 -41.55 -12.01
CA GLU A 19 -27.76 -41.35 -12.20
C GLU A 19 -27.14 -41.19 -10.80
N ARG A 20 -26.06 -41.92 -10.53
CA ARG A 20 -25.44 -41.94 -9.20
C ARG A 20 -24.93 -40.54 -8.87
N PHE A 21 -25.77 -39.77 -8.20
CA PHE A 21 -25.51 -38.41 -7.76
C PHE A 21 -24.82 -38.45 -6.39
N ASP A 22 -23.65 -39.07 -6.40
CA ASP A 22 -22.84 -39.34 -5.23
C ASP A 22 -21.57 -38.49 -5.25
N CYS A 23 -21.00 -38.23 -4.09
CA CYS A 23 -19.72 -37.55 -4.00
C CYS A 23 -18.62 -38.37 -4.67
N HIS A 24 -17.85 -37.74 -5.55
CA HIS A 24 -16.72 -38.36 -6.25
C HIS A 24 -15.68 -38.98 -5.30
N TYR A 25 -15.47 -38.38 -4.12
CA TYR A 25 -14.43 -38.82 -3.17
C TYR A 25 -14.94 -39.81 -2.13
N CYS A 26 -16.02 -39.49 -1.41
CA CYS A 26 -16.53 -40.35 -0.33
C CYS A 26 -17.66 -41.30 -0.75
N ARG A 27 -18.21 -41.13 -1.97
CA ARG A 27 -19.37 -41.88 -2.49
C ARG A 27 -20.66 -41.68 -1.69
N ASP A 28 -20.71 -40.70 -0.78
CA ASP A 28 -21.95 -40.38 -0.07
C ASP A 28 -23.00 -39.80 -1.04
N PRO A 29 -24.28 -40.18 -0.88
CA PRO A 29 -25.38 -39.58 -1.64
C PRO A 29 -25.45 -38.06 -1.39
N LEU A 30 -25.57 -37.29 -2.48
CA LEU A 30 -25.62 -35.82 -2.44
C LEU A 30 -27.05 -35.26 -2.52
N GLN A 31 -28.07 -36.09 -2.68
CA GLN A 31 -29.47 -35.65 -2.72
C GLN A 31 -29.82 -34.84 -1.46
N GLY A 32 -30.36 -33.64 -1.67
CA GLY A 32 -30.73 -32.72 -0.58
C GLY A 32 -29.56 -32.07 0.16
N LYS A 33 -28.30 -32.30 -0.25
CA LYS A 33 -27.10 -31.73 0.39
C LYS A 33 -26.46 -30.68 -0.50
N LYS A 34 -25.75 -29.72 0.10
CA LYS A 34 -24.86 -28.81 -0.64
C LYS A 34 -23.69 -29.60 -1.25
N TYR A 35 -23.34 -29.28 -2.48
CA TYR A 35 -22.24 -29.88 -3.21
C TYR A 35 -21.56 -28.85 -4.11
N VAL A 36 -20.35 -29.17 -4.54
CA VAL A 36 -19.56 -28.43 -5.52
C VAL A 36 -19.47 -29.26 -6.78
N GLN A 37 -19.72 -28.65 -7.94
CA GLN A 37 -19.51 -29.28 -9.23
C GLN A 37 -18.27 -28.68 -9.90
N LYS A 38 -17.30 -29.52 -10.26
CA LYS A 38 -16.10 -29.11 -11.02
C LYS A 38 -15.83 -30.17 -12.08
N GLU A 39 -15.68 -29.74 -13.34
CA GLU A 39 -15.38 -30.64 -14.47
C GLU A 39 -16.37 -31.82 -14.60
N GLY A 40 -17.66 -31.56 -14.38
CA GLY A 40 -18.72 -32.58 -14.46
C GLY A 40 -18.75 -33.57 -13.29
N ARG A 41 -17.87 -33.44 -12.29
CA ARG A 41 -17.88 -34.27 -11.07
C ARG A 41 -18.51 -33.54 -9.90
N HIS A 42 -19.25 -34.28 -9.08
CA HIS A 42 -19.93 -33.76 -7.89
C HIS A 42 -19.12 -34.09 -6.63
N CYS A 43 -18.96 -33.12 -5.74
CA CYS A 43 -18.18 -33.26 -4.50
C CYS A 43 -18.98 -32.68 -3.33
N CYS A 44 -19.10 -33.41 -2.21
CA CYS A 44 -19.70 -32.83 -1.02
C CYS A 44 -18.78 -31.72 -0.45
N VAL A 45 -19.36 -30.74 0.26
CA VAL A 45 -18.60 -29.60 0.80
C VAL A 45 -17.41 -30.05 1.66
N LYS A 46 -17.58 -31.09 2.48
CA LYS A 46 -16.51 -31.65 3.33
C LYS A 46 -15.32 -32.17 2.51
N CYS A 47 -15.60 -32.91 1.43
CA CYS A 47 -14.56 -33.44 0.56
C CYS A 47 -13.92 -32.31 -0.26
N PHE A 48 -14.69 -31.30 -0.67
CA PHE A 48 -14.15 -30.12 -1.35
C PHE A 48 -13.16 -29.38 -0.43
N GLU A 49 -13.56 -29.05 0.79
CA GLU A 49 -12.68 -28.38 1.76
C GLU A 49 -11.41 -29.17 2.06
N LYS A 50 -11.51 -30.50 2.07
CA LYS A 50 -10.39 -31.40 2.40
C LYS A 50 -9.42 -31.62 1.24
N PHE A 51 -9.92 -31.76 0.01
CA PHE A 51 -9.11 -32.24 -1.12
C PHE A 51 -8.94 -31.22 -2.24
N CYS A 52 -9.78 -30.18 -2.30
CA CYS A 52 -9.86 -29.29 -3.45
C CYS A 52 -9.71 -27.81 -3.09
N ALA A 53 -10.11 -27.39 -1.89
CA ALA A 53 -10.11 -26.00 -1.51
C ALA A 53 -8.70 -25.42 -1.41
N ASN A 54 -8.51 -24.22 -1.94
CA ASN A 54 -7.28 -23.48 -1.73
C ASN A 54 -7.18 -23.03 -0.26
N THR A 55 -5.96 -22.89 0.23
CA THR A 55 -5.71 -22.44 1.61
C THR A 55 -5.45 -20.94 1.62
N CYS A 56 -6.19 -20.20 2.45
CA CYS A 56 -5.97 -18.79 2.63
C CYS A 56 -4.59 -18.52 3.25
N ILE A 57 -3.81 -17.63 2.63
CA ILE A 57 -2.47 -17.29 3.10
C ILE A 57 -2.49 -16.55 4.44
N GLU A 58 -3.49 -15.73 4.69
CA GLU A 58 -3.59 -14.93 5.92
C GLU A 58 -4.00 -15.80 7.12
N CYS A 59 -5.13 -16.50 7.04
CA CYS A 59 -5.69 -17.22 8.18
C CYS A 59 -5.34 -18.72 8.22
N LYS A 60 -4.70 -19.25 7.18
CA LYS A 60 -4.31 -20.68 7.02
C LYS A 60 -5.48 -21.68 6.99
N LYS A 61 -6.71 -21.21 6.80
CA LYS A 61 -7.90 -22.06 6.67
C LYS A 61 -8.26 -22.29 5.20
N PRO A 62 -8.89 -23.43 4.85
CA PRO A 62 -9.42 -23.64 3.51
C PRO A 62 -10.46 -22.57 3.15
N ILE A 63 -10.49 -22.18 1.89
CA ILE A 63 -11.50 -21.28 1.33
C ILE A 63 -12.68 -22.12 0.90
N GLY A 64 -13.75 -22.08 1.72
CA GLY A 64 -14.96 -22.87 1.52
C GLY A 64 -15.66 -22.51 0.21
N ALA A 65 -16.49 -23.43 -0.27
CA ALA A 65 -17.22 -23.29 -1.54
C ALA A 65 -18.25 -22.13 -1.53
N ASP A 66 -18.66 -21.70 -0.34
CA ASP A 66 -19.56 -20.58 -0.10
C ASP A 66 -18.82 -19.23 0.11
N SER A 67 -17.49 -19.25 0.14
CA SER A 67 -16.66 -18.08 0.33
C SER A 67 -16.18 -17.51 -1.01
N LYS A 68 -16.14 -16.18 -1.11
CA LYS A 68 -15.48 -15.52 -2.25
C LYS A 68 -13.97 -15.71 -2.14
N GLU A 69 -13.42 -16.44 -3.10
CA GLU A 69 -12.00 -16.64 -3.26
C GLU A 69 -11.39 -15.49 -4.06
N LEU A 70 -10.34 -14.88 -3.51
CA LEU A 70 -9.47 -13.94 -4.21
C LEU A 70 -8.13 -14.59 -4.47
N HIS A 71 -7.55 -14.35 -5.65
CA HIS A 71 -6.25 -14.90 -5.98
C HIS A 71 -5.35 -13.92 -6.74
N PHE A 72 -4.04 -14.03 -6.50
CA PHE A 72 -3.02 -13.27 -7.21
C PHE A 72 -1.68 -14.00 -7.17
N LYS A 73 -1.02 -14.20 -8.33
CA LYS A 73 0.28 -14.92 -8.43
C LYS A 73 0.30 -16.27 -7.69
N ASN A 74 -0.72 -17.10 -7.90
CA ASN A 74 -0.87 -18.43 -7.26
C ASN A 74 -0.97 -18.38 -5.72
N ARG A 75 -1.63 -17.35 -5.21
CA ARG A 75 -1.87 -17.12 -3.79
C ARG A 75 -3.34 -16.85 -3.59
N TYR A 76 -3.88 -17.29 -2.46
CA TYR A 76 -5.32 -17.29 -2.24
C TYR A 76 -5.67 -16.65 -0.91
N TRP A 77 -6.76 -15.90 -0.89
CA TRP A 77 -7.30 -15.24 0.30
C TRP A 77 -8.82 -15.35 0.32
N HIS A 78 -9.39 -15.42 1.52
CA HIS A 78 -10.78 -15.01 1.71
C HIS A 78 -10.90 -13.51 1.42
N ASP A 79 -12.07 -13.08 0.95
CA ASP A 79 -12.41 -11.66 0.76
C ASP A 79 -12.01 -10.78 1.98
N ASN A 80 -12.47 -11.15 3.18
CA ASN A 80 -12.15 -10.47 4.43
C ASN A 80 -10.69 -10.59 4.90
N CYS A 81 -9.93 -11.54 4.35
CA CYS A 81 -8.52 -11.73 4.64
C CYS A 81 -7.61 -10.93 3.69
N PHE A 82 -8.14 -10.45 2.56
CA PHE A 82 -7.40 -9.65 1.60
C PHE A 82 -7.41 -8.17 1.98
N ARG A 83 -6.62 -7.83 3.00
CA ARG A 83 -6.59 -6.51 3.64
C ARG A 83 -5.17 -6.03 3.87
N CYS A 84 -4.97 -4.72 3.88
CA CYS A 84 -3.66 -4.14 4.15
C CYS A 84 -3.16 -4.51 5.55
N VAL A 85 -1.92 -5.00 5.65
CA VAL A 85 -1.32 -5.40 6.94
C VAL A 85 -1.18 -4.22 7.93
N LYS A 86 -1.07 -2.99 7.44
CA LYS A 86 -0.84 -1.79 8.28
C LYS A 86 -2.13 -1.11 8.73
N CYS A 87 -3.09 -0.91 7.82
CA CYS A 87 -4.33 -0.18 8.11
C CYS A 87 -5.59 -1.05 8.12
N TYR A 88 -5.46 -2.35 7.82
CA TYR A 88 -6.56 -3.33 7.78
C TYR A 88 -7.70 -3.04 6.80
N THR A 89 -7.57 -2.03 5.95
CA THR A 89 -8.53 -1.74 4.88
C THR A 89 -8.56 -2.88 3.87
N SER A 90 -9.77 -3.26 3.44
CA SER A 90 -9.99 -4.21 2.35
C SER A 90 -9.26 -3.75 1.09
N LEU A 91 -8.58 -4.67 0.42
CA LEU A 91 -7.86 -4.41 -0.84
C LEU A 91 -8.62 -4.97 -2.05
N VAL A 92 -9.85 -5.42 -1.87
CA VAL A 92 -10.67 -5.98 -2.95
C VAL A 92 -10.95 -4.89 -3.97
N ASN A 93 -10.56 -5.13 -5.22
CA ASN A 93 -10.61 -4.16 -6.33
C ASN A 93 -9.77 -2.89 -6.15
N GLU A 94 -8.92 -2.83 -5.12
CA GLU A 94 -8.04 -1.70 -4.87
C GLU A 94 -6.60 -2.01 -5.31
N PRO A 95 -5.82 -1.02 -5.79
CA PRO A 95 -4.40 -1.20 -6.03
C PRO A 95 -3.65 -1.59 -4.75
N PHE A 96 -2.75 -2.56 -4.87
CA PHE A 96 -1.98 -3.08 -3.75
C PHE A 96 -0.56 -3.46 -4.16
N MET A 97 0.31 -3.54 -3.16
CA MET A 97 1.68 -4.03 -3.29
C MET A 97 1.85 -5.32 -2.50
N LEU A 98 2.34 -6.36 -3.18
CA LEU A 98 2.75 -7.62 -2.55
C LEU A 98 4.22 -7.50 -2.12
N ARG A 99 4.48 -7.54 -0.82
CA ARG A 99 5.81 -7.51 -0.22
C ARG A 99 6.28 -8.91 0.17
N GLU A 100 7.48 -8.98 0.75
CA GLU A 100 8.05 -10.19 1.33
C GLU A 100 7.08 -10.87 2.31
N ASN A 101 7.21 -12.20 2.43
CA ASN A 101 6.38 -13.03 3.30
C ASN A 101 4.87 -12.90 3.03
N ASN A 102 4.50 -12.56 1.79
CA ASN A 102 3.12 -12.50 1.31
C ASN A 102 2.29 -11.38 1.94
N LYS A 103 2.95 -10.37 2.53
CA LYS A 103 2.27 -9.21 3.12
C LYS A 103 1.73 -8.32 2.00
N VAL A 104 0.44 -8.02 2.04
CA VAL A 104 -0.20 -7.10 1.10
C VAL A 104 -0.41 -5.73 1.74
N TRP A 105 -0.05 -4.67 1.03
CA TRP A 105 -0.10 -3.29 1.50
C TRP A 105 -0.92 -2.45 0.52
N CYS A 106 -1.75 -1.52 1.02
CA CYS A 106 -2.38 -0.53 0.15
C CYS A 106 -1.34 0.45 -0.39
N SER A 107 -1.67 1.15 -1.48
CA SER A 107 -0.80 2.19 -2.06
C SER A 107 -0.41 3.26 -1.05
N ASN A 108 -1.34 3.73 -0.22
CA ASN A 108 -1.06 4.78 0.77
C ASN A 108 -0.07 4.33 1.84
N CYS A 109 -0.26 3.13 2.39
CA CYS A 109 0.65 2.59 3.40
C CYS A 109 2.03 2.30 2.81
N THR A 110 2.09 1.83 1.57
CA THR A 110 3.34 1.62 0.83
C THR A 110 4.08 2.95 0.64
N ALA A 111 3.41 3.96 0.08
CA ALA A 111 3.99 5.27 -0.15
C ALA A 111 4.49 5.91 1.16
N THR A 112 3.74 5.77 2.24
CA THR A 112 4.12 6.31 3.56
C THR A 112 5.34 5.59 4.15
N GLU A 113 5.47 4.29 3.93
CA GLU A 113 6.58 3.49 4.47
C GLU A 113 7.89 3.74 3.73
N ASP A 114 7.80 3.87 2.40
CA ASP A 114 8.97 4.08 1.54
C ASP A 114 9.37 5.57 1.45
N ALA A 115 8.56 6.48 2.01
CA ALA A 115 8.81 7.92 2.01
C ALA A 115 10.04 8.31 2.87
N PRO A 116 10.83 9.30 2.44
CA PRO A 116 11.95 9.79 3.23
C PRO A 116 11.44 10.51 4.49
N ARG A 117 12.22 10.44 5.58
CA ARG A 117 11.82 11.01 6.88
C ARG A 117 12.38 12.40 7.08
N CYS A 118 11.53 13.33 7.48
CA CYS A 118 11.94 14.67 7.86
C CYS A 118 12.92 14.60 9.04
N LYS A 119 14.09 15.23 8.91
CA LYS A 119 15.12 15.26 9.95
C LYS A 119 14.72 16.10 11.18
N GLY A 120 13.76 17.01 11.03
CA GLY A 120 13.23 17.85 12.11
C GLY A 120 12.17 17.16 12.97
N CYS A 121 11.15 16.54 12.36
CA CYS A 121 10.02 15.94 13.09
C CYS A 121 9.94 14.41 13.01
N PHE A 122 10.84 13.76 12.25
CA PHE A 122 10.92 12.31 12.03
C PHE A 122 9.71 11.66 11.34
N LYS A 123 8.73 12.45 10.92
CA LYS A 123 7.58 12.01 10.12
C LYS A 123 7.96 11.84 8.64
N PRO A 124 7.34 10.89 7.92
CA PRO A 124 7.55 10.72 6.48
C PRO A 124 7.08 11.96 5.71
N ILE A 125 7.80 12.30 4.65
CA ILE A 125 7.45 13.35 3.68
C ILE A 125 6.75 12.64 2.51
N ILE A 126 5.44 12.75 2.45
CA ILE A 126 4.60 12.04 1.46
C ILE A 126 4.29 12.93 0.24
N ALA A 127 3.71 12.32 -0.80
CA ALA A 127 3.30 13.06 -1.99
C ALA A 127 2.33 14.20 -1.61
N GLY A 128 2.65 15.41 -2.09
CA GLY A 128 1.91 16.64 -1.75
C GLY A 128 2.56 17.51 -0.67
N ASP A 129 3.48 16.97 0.14
CA ASP A 129 4.19 17.75 1.14
C ASP A 129 5.23 18.70 0.51
N GLN A 130 5.28 19.94 1.00
CA GLN A 130 6.38 20.84 0.66
C GLN A 130 7.61 20.48 1.50
N ASN A 131 8.73 20.22 0.83
CA ASN A 131 9.99 19.86 1.47
C ASN A 131 11.16 20.72 0.99
N VAL A 132 12.24 20.68 1.77
CA VAL A 132 13.53 21.24 1.43
C VAL A 132 14.62 20.20 1.69
N GLU A 133 15.64 20.21 0.83
CA GLU A 133 16.78 19.30 0.91
C GLU A 133 18.07 20.07 1.16
N TYR A 134 18.89 19.58 2.08
CA TYR A 134 20.25 20.07 2.33
C TYR A 134 21.15 18.93 2.79
N LYS A 135 22.34 18.79 2.17
CA LYS A 135 23.29 17.70 2.46
C LYS A 135 22.65 16.29 2.45
N LYS A 136 21.78 16.01 1.47
CA LYS A 136 21.01 14.74 1.32
C LYS A 136 20.05 14.43 2.47
N MET A 137 19.83 15.38 3.37
CA MET A 137 18.80 15.31 4.40
C MET A 137 17.59 16.11 3.92
N VAL A 138 16.41 15.67 4.34
CA VAL A 138 15.15 16.30 3.95
C VAL A 138 14.40 16.81 5.16
N TRP A 139 13.70 17.92 5.00
CA TRP A 139 12.80 18.48 5.99
C TRP A 139 11.49 18.87 5.33
N HIS A 140 10.38 18.76 6.06
CA HIS A 140 9.22 19.56 5.69
C HIS A 140 9.63 21.04 5.69
N LYS A 141 9.07 21.82 4.76
CA LYS A 141 9.34 23.25 4.65
C LYS A 141 9.18 23.97 5.99
N ASP A 142 8.14 23.63 6.74
CA ASP A 142 7.83 24.22 8.06
C ASP A 142 8.71 23.69 9.19
N CYS A 143 9.35 22.53 8.99
CA CYS A 143 10.31 21.97 9.95
C CYS A 143 11.73 22.53 9.73
N PHE A 144 12.00 23.22 8.62
CA PHE A 144 13.29 23.84 8.37
C PHE A 144 13.32 25.26 8.95
N THR A 145 13.74 25.36 10.21
CA THR A 145 13.65 26.58 11.04
C THR A 145 15.02 27.07 11.48
N CYS A 146 15.11 28.35 11.82
CA CYS A 146 16.31 28.97 12.36
C CYS A 146 16.56 28.53 13.80
N SER A 147 17.74 27.98 14.12
CA SER A 147 18.14 27.54 15.47
C SER A 147 18.13 28.67 16.52
N GLN A 148 18.14 29.94 16.10
CA GLN A 148 18.13 31.09 17.02
C GLN A 148 16.72 31.63 17.31
N CYS A 149 15.89 31.80 16.28
CA CYS A 149 14.59 32.48 16.41
C CYS A 149 13.39 31.57 16.13
N ASN A 150 13.62 30.29 15.80
CA ASN A 150 12.63 29.28 15.46
C ASN A 150 11.69 29.63 14.31
N LYS A 151 11.94 30.73 13.60
CA LYS A 151 11.18 31.11 12.40
C LYS A 151 11.52 30.14 11.28
N VAL A 152 10.49 29.77 10.52
CA VAL A 152 10.61 28.96 9.30
C VAL A 152 11.49 29.69 8.30
N ILE A 153 12.55 29.02 7.87
CA ILE A 153 13.40 29.44 6.75
C ILE A 153 12.75 28.99 5.45
N GLY A 154 12.21 27.76 5.43
CA GLY A 154 11.61 27.16 4.25
C GLY A 154 12.60 27.14 3.08
N SER A 155 12.18 27.64 1.93
CA SER A 155 13.03 27.76 0.73
C SER A 155 13.86 29.05 0.67
N GLY A 156 13.87 29.85 1.75
CA GLY A 156 14.62 31.10 1.82
C GLY A 156 16.13 30.89 2.02
N SER A 157 16.90 31.96 1.86
CA SER A 157 18.34 31.94 2.11
C SER A 157 18.67 31.67 3.58
N PHE A 158 19.72 30.88 3.82
CA PHE A 158 20.15 30.50 5.16
C PHE A 158 21.66 30.30 5.26
N PHE A 159 22.15 30.25 6.49
CA PHE A 159 23.56 30.05 6.81
C PHE A 159 23.73 28.82 7.72
N PRO A 160 24.35 27.73 7.23
CA PRO A 160 24.65 26.56 8.04
C PRO A 160 25.88 26.79 8.92
N LYS A 161 25.83 26.37 10.19
CA LYS A 161 26.94 26.39 11.15
C LYS A 161 26.95 25.08 11.94
N GLY A 162 27.81 24.14 11.53
CA GLY A 162 27.75 22.78 12.05
C GLY A 162 26.43 22.12 11.63
N ASP A 163 25.64 21.72 12.64
CA ASP A 163 24.31 21.13 12.47
C ASP A 163 23.16 22.16 12.59
N ASP A 164 23.49 23.40 12.92
CA ASP A 164 22.51 24.48 13.05
C ASP A 164 22.29 25.26 11.75
N PHE A 165 21.06 25.77 11.61
CA PHE A 165 20.65 26.63 10.50
C PHE A 165 20.26 28.00 11.02
N TYR A 166 20.79 29.06 10.41
CA TYR A 166 20.47 30.43 10.79
C TYR A 166 19.82 31.18 9.62
N CYS A 167 18.71 31.88 9.89
CA CYS A 167 18.17 32.84 8.93
C CYS A 167 19.14 34.01 8.74
N VAL A 168 18.99 34.76 7.65
CA VAL A 168 19.88 35.89 7.30
C VAL A 168 20.03 36.87 8.47
N SER A 169 18.92 37.34 9.04
CA SER A 169 18.93 38.32 10.13
C SER A 169 19.63 37.82 11.39
N CYS A 170 19.41 36.56 11.79
CA CYS A 170 20.07 36.00 12.97
C CYS A 170 21.55 35.73 12.71
N HIS A 171 21.92 35.34 11.49
CA HIS A 171 23.33 35.15 11.14
C HIS A 171 24.08 36.49 11.17
N GLU A 172 23.50 37.55 10.58
CA GLU A 172 24.10 38.88 10.57
C GLU A 172 24.27 39.43 11.99
N GLN A 173 23.26 39.31 12.85
CA GLN A 173 23.34 39.77 14.24
C GLN A 173 24.37 39.00 15.08
N LYS A 174 24.53 37.70 14.85
CA LYS A 174 25.35 36.82 15.69
C LYS A 174 26.79 36.67 15.20
N PHE A 175 27.04 36.85 13.90
CA PHE A 175 28.32 36.51 13.28
C PHE A 175 28.91 37.59 12.36
N ALA A 176 28.18 38.64 11.99
CA ALA A 176 28.78 39.72 11.20
C ALA A 176 29.77 40.52 12.05
N LYS A 177 30.97 40.77 11.50
CA LYS A 177 31.94 41.66 12.15
C LYS A 177 31.56 43.10 11.81
N THR A 178 31.15 43.87 12.82
CA THR A 178 30.95 45.31 12.68
C THR A 178 32.29 46.05 12.62
N CYS A 179 32.39 47.00 11.70
CA CYS A 179 33.50 47.95 11.59
C CYS A 179 33.65 48.75 12.89
N ALA A 180 34.76 48.60 13.61
CA ALA A 180 35.02 49.33 14.87
C ALA A 180 35.02 50.87 14.69
N LYS A 181 35.27 51.35 13.48
CA LYS A 181 35.38 52.78 13.16
C LYS A 181 34.07 53.43 12.72
N CYS A 182 33.16 52.64 12.13
CA CYS A 182 31.98 53.16 11.44
C CYS A 182 30.67 52.50 11.88
N LYS A 183 30.74 51.50 12.77
CA LYS A 183 29.63 50.66 13.29
C LYS A 183 28.77 49.96 12.23
N ASN A 184 29.04 50.15 10.95
CA ASN A 184 28.38 49.49 9.83
C ASN A 184 28.99 48.10 9.54
N VAL A 185 28.20 47.22 8.92
CA VAL A 185 28.64 45.90 8.44
C VAL A 185 29.66 46.07 7.32
N SER A 186 30.75 45.30 7.34
CA SER A 186 31.89 45.52 6.46
C SER A 186 31.59 45.18 4.98
N PRO A 187 32.08 45.95 3.99
CA PRO A 187 31.83 45.69 2.55
C PRO A 187 32.36 44.34 2.03
N SER A 188 33.30 43.69 2.73
CA SER A 188 33.78 42.35 2.39
C SER A 188 32.74 41.25 2.65
N ASP A 189 31.73 41.51 3.48
CA ASP A 189 30.56 40.64 3.62
C ASP A 189 29.59 40.80 2.43
N LEU A 190 29.56 41.94 1.74
CA LEU A 190 28.78 42.17 0.51
C LEU A 190 29.35 41.43 -0.70
N GLN A 191 30.68 41.32 -0.81
CA GLN A 191 31.32 40.50 -1.86
C GLN A 191 31.15 38.98 -1.60
N ARG A 192 31.06 38.57 -0.33
CA ARG A 192 30.58 37.21 0.04
C ARG A 192 29.10 37.04 -0.30
N GLN A 193 28.24 38.04 -0.13
CA GLN A 193 26.82 37.96 -0.53
C GLN A 193 26.64 37.71 -2.04
N LEU A 194 27.53 38.22 -2.91
CA LEU A 194 27.51 37.94 -4.36
C LEU A 194 28.02 36.54 -4.70
N ALA A 195 29.07 36.05 -4.02
CA ALA A 195 29.53 34.66 -4.15
C ALA A 195 28.53 33.65 -3.55
N PHE A 196 27.80 34.00 -2.49
CA PHE A 196 26.75 33.19 -1.86
C PHE A 196 25.43 33.18 -2.65
N LYS A 197 25.13 34.22 -3.45
CA LYS A 197 24.06 34.17 -4.46
C LYS A 197 24.35 33.14 -5.57
N LEU A 198 25.62 32.84 -5.85
CA LEU A 198 26.05 31.79 -6.78
C LEU A 198 26.19 30.41 -6.11
N LEU A 199 26.41 30.39 -4.79
CA LEU A 199 26.48 29.20 -3.92
C LEU A 199 25.19 28.92 -3.15
N THR A 200 24.04 29.47 -3.56
CA THR A 200 22.71 28.97 -3.15
C THR A 200 22.61 27.53 -3.63
N LEU A 201 23.21 26.63 -2.85
CA LEU A 201 23.28 25.20 -3.00
C LEU A 201 21.85 24.70 -3.06
N THR A 202 21.32 24.69 -4.28
CA THR A 202 20.23 23.88 -4.79
C THR A 202 19.35 23.29 -3.69
N ILE A 203 18.56 24.12 -3.02
CA ILE A 203 17.28 23.62 -2.52
C ILE A 203 16.52 23.33 -3.81
N ARG A 204 16.65 22.11 -4.33
CA ARG A 204 15.70 21.64 -5.33
C ARG A 204 14.40 21.56 -4.55
N ALA A 205 13.50 22.51 -4.81
CA ALA A 205 12.09 22.28 -4.57
C ALA A 205 11.70 21.14 -5.52
N VAL A 206 11.92 19.90 -5.08
CA VAL A 206 11.45 18.74 -5.82
C VAL A 206 9.95 18.73 -5.62
N ARG A 207 9.23 19.23 -6.61
CA ARG A 207 7.81 18.89 -6.77
C ARG A 207 7.78 17.39 -7.06
N SER A 208 7.34 16.61 -6.08
CA SER A 208 6.97 15.20 -6.27
C SER A 208 5.79 15.10 -7.22
#